data_AF-F4GJ94-F1
#
_entry.id   AF-F4GJ94-F1
#
_cell.length_a   1.000
_cell.length_b   1.000
_cell.length_c   1.000
_cell.angle_alpha   90.00
_cell.angle_beta   90.00
_cell.angle_gamma   90.00
#
_symmetry.space_group_name_H-M   'P 1'
#
loop_
_entity.id
_entity.type
_entity.pdbx_description
1 polymer ?
#
loop_
_entity_poly.entity_id
_entity_poly.type
_entity_poly.pdbx_seq_one_letter_code
_entity_poly.pdbx_strand_id
1 'polypeptide(L)'
;MALRGEVFSTKFTSNDRTYFFNVKENVYEDIFLNIVESKGTADDGRFIRQSLIVYQEDLGNFVQEFQKALDFIKLRATQKKPQRS
;
A
#
# COMPACT_ATOMS: atom_id res chain seq x y z
N MET A 1 19.92 -12.67 7.48
CA MET A 1 20.18 -12.62 6.02
C MET A 1 19.57 -11.34 5.51
N ALA A 2 20.40 -10.35 5.16
CA ALA A 2 19.93 -9.08 4.63
C ALA A 2 19.16 -9.35 3.33
N LEU A 3 17.92 -8.86 3.22
CA LEU A 3 17.16 -8.94 1.98
C LEU A 3 17.92 -8.15 0.92
N ARG A 4 18.65 -8.84 0.05
CA ARG A 4 19.35 -8.24 -1.08
C ARG A 4 18.32 -7.50 -1.93
N GLY A 5 18.41 -6.16 -1.96
CA GLY A 5 17.54 -5.28 -2.73
C GLY A 5 16.32 -4.72 -1.99
N GLU A 6 16.14 -4.90 -0.67
CA GLU A 6 15.16 -4.11 0.10
C GLU A 6 15.84 -2.92 0.77
N VAL A 7 15.48 -1.71 0.35
CA VAL A 7 16.06 -0.45 0.81
C VAL A 7 15.31 0.07 2.04
N PHE A 8 13.98 -0.04 2.02
CA PHE A 8 13.12 0.42 3.10
C PHE A 8 11.84 -0.41 3.14
N SER A 9 11.30 -0.64 4.34
CA SER A 9 10.00 -1.29 4.50
C SER A 9 9.26 -0.74 5.71
N THR A 10 7.98 -0.44 5.53
CA THR A 10 7.04 -0.21 6.63
C THR A 10 5.81 -1.07 6.46
N LYS A 11 5.11 -1.34 7.56
CA LYS A 11 3.87 -2.10 7.54
C LYS A 11 2.90 -1.62 8.60
N PHE A 12 1.61 -1.85 8.37
CA PHE A 12 0.61 -1.78 9.42
C PHE A 12 -0.42 -2.89 9.24
N THR A 13 -0.99 -3.33 10.35
CA THR A 13 -2.03 -4.35 10.38
C THR A 13 -3.34 -3.70 10.81
N SER A 14 -4.42 -4.04 10.12
CA SER A 14 -5.79 -3.63 10.42
C SER A 14 -6.70 -4.83 10.26
N ASN A 15 -7.24 -5.34 11.36
CA ASN A 15 -8.07 -6.54 11.42
C ASN A 15 -7.40 -7.75 10.73
N ASP A 16 -8.01 -8.27 9.66
CA ASP A 16 -7.57 -9.41 8.86
C ASP A 16 -6.58 -9.03 7.75
N ARG A 17 -6.18 -7.75 7.65
CA ARG A 17 -5.31 -7.23 6.58
C ARG A 17 -4.02 -6.66 7.13
N THR A 18 -2.92 -6.98 6.48
CA THR A 18 -1.62 -6.34 6.70
C THR A 18 -1.14 -5.71 5.40
N TYR A 19 -0.81 -4.43 5.47
CA TYR A 19 -0.28 -3.66 4.35
C TYR A 19 1.22 -3.48 4.54
N PHE A 20 1.98 -3.66 3.46
CA PHE A 20 3.42 -3.45 3.41
C PHE A 20 3.75 -2.42 2.34
N PHE A 21 4.63 -1.49 2.66
CA PHE A 21 5.14 -0.46 1.75
C PHE A 21 6.65 -0.65 1.68
N ASN A 22 7.12 -1.30 0.62
CA ASN A 22 8.51 -1.64 0.45
C ASN A 22 9.12 -0.78 -0.65
N VAL A 23 10.29 -0.23 -0.40
CA VAL A 23 11.16 0.38 -1.41
C VAL A 23 12.25 -0.64 -1.70
N LYS A 24 12.37 -1.02 -2.97
CA LYS A 24 13.32 -2.03 -3.42
C LYS A 24 14.21 -1.46 -4.50
N GLU A 25 15.39 -2.06 -4.61
CA GLU A 25 16.40 -1.72 -5.61
C GLU A 25 16.67 -2.96 -6.46
N ASN A 26 16.66 -2.80 -7.78
CA ASN A 26 16.99 -3.88 -8.71
C ASN A 26 18.52 -4.01 -8.85
N VAL A 27 18.98 -4.94 -9.71
CA VAL A 27 20.42 -5.15 -9.96
C VAL A 27 21.08 -4.02 -10.76
N TYR A 28 20.28 -3.11 -11.33
CA TYR A 28 20.71 -1.94 -12.10
C TYR A 28 20.64 -0.64 -11.28
N GLU A 29 20.48 -0.75 -9.95
CA GLU A 29 20.36 0.38 -9.02
C GLU A 29 19.08 1.22 -9.20
N ASP A 30 18.09 0.74 -9.98
CA ASP A 30 16.79 1.40 -10.09
C ASP A 30 15.93 1.09 -8.86
N ILE A 31 15.29 2.14 -8.33
CA ILE A 31 14.45 2.06 -7.15
C ILE A 31 12.98 1.93 -7.58
N PHE A 32 12.22 1.06 -6.91
CA PHE A 32 10.78 0.93 -7.14
C PHE A 32 10.02 0.72 -5.84
N LEU A 33 8.76 1.16 -5.85
CA LEU A 33 7.82 0.96 -4.76
C LEU A 33 7.06 -0.35 -4.97
N ASN A 34 6.92 -1.15 -3.92
CA ASN A 34 6.10 -2.34 -3.89
C ASN A 34 5.14 -2.30 -2.69
N ILE A 35 3.87 -2.05 -2.98
CA ILE A 35 2.78 -2.04 -2.01
C ILE A 35 2.14 -3.44 -2.01
N VAL A 36 2.08 -4.08 -0.85
CA VAL A 36 1.49 -5.41 -0.71
C VAL A 36 0.36 -5.37 0.29
N GLU A 37 -0.82 -5.83 -0.11
CA GLU A 37 -1.89 -6.19 0.81
C GLU A 37 -1.83 -7.70 1.06
N SER A 38 -1.85 -8.10 2.32
CA SER A 38 -1.95 -9.49 2.76
C SER A 38 -3.21 -9.65 3.61
N LYS A 39 -4.21 -10.34 3.08
CA LYS A 39 -5.48 -10.61 3.76
C LYS A 39 -5.53 -12.05 4.26
N GLY A 40 -5.77 -12.24 5.56
CA GLY A 40 -6.04 -13.55 6.14
C GLY A 40 -7.39 -14.09 5.67
N THR A 41 -7.44 -15.37 5.33
CA THR A 41 -8.71 -16.06 5.04
C THR A 41 -9.23 -16.77 6.28
N ALA A 42 -10.54 -17.03 6.32
CA ALA A 42 -11.15 -17.79 7.40
C ALA A 42 -10.69 -19.26 7.44
N ASP A 43 -10.20 -19.79 6.32
CA ASP A 43 -9.55 -21.09 6.25
C ASP A 43 -8.11 -21.03 6.77
N ASP A 44 -7.82 -21.99 7.65
CA ASP A 44 -6.62 -22.11 8.48
C ASP A 44 -5.31 -21.81 7.73
N GLY A 45 -4.70 -20.67 8.05
CA GLY A 45 -3.34 -20.30 7.63
C GLY A 45 -3.17 -19.83 6.18
N ARG A 46 -4.24 -19.67 5.40
CA ARG A 46 -4.13 -19.11 4.03
C ARG A 46 -4.17 -17.58 4.05
N PHE A 47 -3.30 -16.97 3.24
CA PHE A 47 -3.23 -15.53 3.04
C PHE A 47 -3.35 -15.20 1.57
N ILE A 48 -4.27 -14.29 1.23
CA ILE A 48 -4.37 -13.72 -0.11
C ILE A 48 -3.42 -12.52 -0.14
N ARG A 49 -2.41 -12.59 -1.00
CA ARG A 49 -1.48 -11.48 -1.24
C ARG A 49 -1.77 -10.80 -2.57
N GLN A 50 -1.95 -9.49 -2.53
CA GLN A 50 -2.07 -8.63 -3.69
C GLN A 50 -0.89 -7.66 -3.69
N SER A 51 -0.20 -7.56 -4.82
CA SER A 51 1.02 -6.75 -4.96
C SER A 51 0.81 -5.71 -6.05
N LEU A 52 1.23 -4.48 -5.78
CA LEU A 52 1.29 -3.38 -6.73
C LEU A 52 2.73 -2.86 -6.77
N ILE A 53 3.32 -2.87 -7.95
CA ILE A 53 4.67 -2.36 -8.20
C ILE A 53 4.55 -1.06 -8.98
N VAL A 54 5.29 -0.03 -8.56
CA VAL A 54 5.39 1.27 -9.23
C VAL A 54 6.87 1.61 -9.39
N TYR A 55 7.31 1.76 -10.63
CA TYR A 55 8.69 2.10 -10.96
C TYR A 55 8.95 3.61 -10.81
N GLN A 56 10.21 3.98 -10.70
CA GLN A 56 10.64 5.35 -10.39
C GLN A 56 10.09 6.39 -11.38
N GLU A 57 10.05 6.06 -12.66
CA GLU A 57 9.55 6.90 -13.74
C GLU A 57 8.06 7.27 -13.57
N ASP A 58 7.28 6.38 -12.97
CA ASP A 58 5.83 6.53 -12.81
C ASP A 58 5.43 7.07 -11.42
N LEU A 59 6.35 7.06 -10.44
CA LEU A 59 6.06 7.45 -9.05
C LEU A 59 5.45 8.84 -8.94
N GLY A 60 5.93 9.79 -9.73
CA GLY A 60 5.44 11.18 -9.70
C GLY A 60 3.96 11.29 -10.07
N ASN A 61 3.53 10.58 -11.12
CA ASN A 61 2.12 10.57 -11.55
C ASN A 61 1.27 9.72 -10.60
N PHE A 62 1.80 8.59 -10.14
CA PHE A 62 1.13 7.70 -9.21
C PHE A 62 0.76 8.42 -7.90
N VAL A 63 1.69 9.15 -7.29
CA VAL A 63 1.44 9.89 -6.04
C VAL A 63 0.41 10.99 -6.23
N GLN A 64 0.43 11.68 -7.38
CA GLN A 64 -0.57 12.71 -7.69
C GLN A 64 -1.98 12.14 -7.77
N GLU A 65 -2.18 11.06 -8.52
CA GLU A 65 -3.50 10.42 -8.65
C GLU A 65 -3.95 9.75 -7.35
N PHE A 66 -3.02 9.15 -6.60
CA PHE A 66 -3.29 8.59 -5.29
C PHE A 66 -3.79 9.66 -4.31
N GLN A 67 -3.13 10.82 -4.27
CA GLN A 67 -3.52 11.94 -3.41
C GLN A 67 -4.92 12.47 -3.78
N LYS A 68 -5.22 12.64 -5.07
CA LYS A 68 -6.57 13.03 -5.54
C LYS A 68 -7.65 12.06 -5.06
N ALA A 69 -7.38 10.75 -5.13
CA ALA A 69 -8.29 9.73 -4.64
C ALA A 69 -8.50 9.83 -3.10
N LEU A 70 -7.43 10.04 -2.34
CA LEU A 70 -7.50 10.24 -0.88
C LEU A 70 -8.34 11.47 -0.52
N ASP A 71 -8.13 12.59 -1.22
CA ASP A 71 -8.84 13.84 -0.95
C ASP A 71 -10.34 13.69 -1.25
N PHE A 72 -10.68 12.97 -2.32
CA PHE A 72 -12.06 12.64 -2.63
C PHE A 72 -12.72 11.76 -1.54
N ILE A 73 -12.01 10.74 -1.03
CA ILE A 73 -12.51 9.89 0.07
C ILE A 73 -12.75 10.73 1.33
N LYS A 74 -11.82 11.61 1.70
CA LYS A 74 -11.95 12.48 2.88
C LYS A 74 -13.18 13.39 2.76
N LEU A 75 -13.37 14.03 1.60
CA LEU A 75 -14.53 14.89 1.34
C LEU A 75 -15.86 14.12 1.49
N ARG A 76 -15.93 12.88 1.02
CA ARG A 76 -17.13 12.03 1.16
C ARG A 76 -17.34 11.52 2.58
N ALA A 77 -16.26 11.16 3.29
CA ALA A 77 -16.33 10.64 4.65
C ALA A 77 -16.82 11.71 5.64
N THR A 78 -16.45 12.98 5.44
CA THR A 78 -16.91 14.10 6.27
C THR A 78 -18.37 14.47 6.02
N GLN A 79 -18.88 14.27 4.80
CA GLN A 79 -20.29 14.55 4.45
C GLN A 79 -21.30 13.55 5.04
N LYS A 80 -20.86 12.35 5.46
CA LYS A 80 -21.75 11.32 6.04
C LYS A 80 -22.05 11.48 7.54
N LYS A 81 -21.59 12.54 8.21
CA LYS A 81 -22.03 12.89 9.57
C LYS A 81 -22.98 14.09 9.58
N PRO A 82 -24.29 13.85 9.39
CA PRO A 82 -25.31 14.58 10.12
C PRO A 82 -26.22 13.64 10.95
N GLN A 83 -26.31 13.99 12.23
CA GLN A 83 -27.40 13.74 13.18
C GLN A 83 -27.86 12.28 13.45
N ARG A 84 -27.37 11.69 14.54
CA ARG A 84 -28.25 10.92 15.43
C ARG A 84 -28.68 11.86 16.55
N SER A 85 -29.88 12.41 16.39
CA SER A 85 -30.70 12.88 17.52
C SER A 85 -31.28 11.68 18.24
#